data_AF-A0AB74EWL9-F1
#
_entry.id   AF-A0AB74EWL9-F1
#
_cell.length_a   1.000
_cell.length_b   1.000
_cell.length_c   1.000
_cell.angle_alpha   90.00
_cell.angle_beta   90.00
_cell.angle_gamma   90.00
#
_symmetry.space_group_name_H-M   'P 1'
#
loop_
_entity.id
_entity.type
_entity.pdbx_description
1 polymer ?
#
loop_
_entity_poly.entity_id
_entity_poly.type
_entity_poly.pdbx_seq_one_letter_code
_entity_poly.pdbx_strand_id
1 'polypeptide(L)' 'MNLYAFKADNGYLKIAPDGAYILVGIHKASVYDDSRLDSLKEQLAALKPELENLRIVKLVLEEEDYFLQ' A
#
# COMPACT_ATOMS: atom_id res chain seq x y z
N MET A 1 8.19 3.36 11.66
CA MET A 1 7.76 4.32 10.62
C MET A 1 6.34 3.96 10.17
N ASN A 2 5.45 4.93 9.95
CA ASN A 2 4.13 4.66 9.40
C ASN A 2 4.23 4.57 7.87
N LEU A 3 3.69 3.51 7.31
CA LEU A 3 3.54 3.37 5.87
C LEU A 3 2.08 3.12 5.53
N TYR A 4 1.69 3.44 4.30
CA TYR A 4 0.35 3.22 3.78
C TYR A 4 0.44 2.43 2.48
N ALA A 5 -0.55 1.56 2.29
CA ALA A 5 -0.68 0.79 1.06
C ALA A 5 -2.15 0.62 0.70
N PHE A 6 -2.43 0.42 -0.58
CA PHE A 6 -3.74 -0.02 -1.02
C PHE A 6 -3.89 -1.53 -0.81
N LYS A 7 -4.96 -1.91 -0.13
CA LYS A 7 -5.34 -3.29 0.12
C LYS A 7 -6.68 -3.60 -0.57
N ALA A 8 -6.68 -4.65 -1.36
CA ALA A 8 -7.89 -5.33 -1.82
C ALA A 8 -8.12 -6.59 -0.97
N ASP A 9 -9.19 -7.34 -1.24
CA ASP A 9 -9.46 -8.56 -0.46
C ASP A 9 -8.38 -9.62 -0.64
N ASN A 10 -7.92 -9.82 -1.87
CA ASN A 10 -6.97 -10.87 -2.24
C ASN A 10 -5.51 -10.42 -2.31
N GLY A 11 -5.18 -9.21 -1.86
CA GLY A 11 -3.81 -8.72 -1.89
C GLY A 11 -3.65 -7.21 -1.74
N TYR A 12 -2.49 -6.73 -2.16
CA TYR A 12 -2.11 -5.32 -2.15
C TYR A 12 -1.83 -4.85 -3.57
N LEU A 13 -1.99 -3.55 -3.84
CA LEU A 13 -1.64 -3.02 -5.15
C LEU A 13 -0.13 -2.74 -5.21
N LYS A 14 0.46 -3.12 -6.33
CA LYS A 14 1.71 -2.55 -6.83
C LYS A 14 1.34 -1.65 -8.00
N ILE A 15 1.59 -0.35 -7.84
CA ILE A 15 1.30 0.68 -8.83
C ILE A 15 2.60 1.02 -9.57
N ALA A 16 2.56 0.93 -10.90
CA ALA A 16 3.65 1.30 -11.79
C ALA A 16 3.66 2.82 -12.05
N PRO A 17 4.79 3.39 -12.50
CA PRO A 17 4.90 4.84 -12.73
C PRO A 17 3.91 5.43 -13.74
N ASP A 18 3.40 4.59 -14.65
CA ASP A 18 2.38 4.94 -15.65
C ASP A 18 0.94 4.87 -15.12
N GLY A 19 0.77 4.53 -13.83
CA GLY A 19 -0.53 4.40 -13.18
C GLY A 19 -1.17 3.01 -13.33
N ALA A 20 -0.58 2.09 -14.09
CA ALA A 20 -1.04 0.71 -14.15
C ALA A 20 -0.85 0.03 -12.79
N TYR A 21 -1.73 -0.89 -12.43
CA TYR A 21 -1.65 -1.60 -11.17
C TYR A 21 -1.81 -3.11 -11.33
N ILE A 22 -1.19 -3.86 -10.42
CA ILE A 22 -1.36 -5.31 -10.29
C ILE A 22 -1.56 -5.70 -8.82
N LEU A 23 -2.25 -6.81 -8.57
CA LEU A 23 -2.38 -7.39 -7.23
C LEU A 23 -1.17 -8.25 -6.89
N VAL A 24 -0.58 -8.01 -5.72
CA VAL A 24 0.60 -8.69 -5.21
C VAL A 24 0.47 -9.00 -3.71
N GLY A 25 1.36 -9.83 -3.19
CA GLY A 25 1.54 -9.99 -1.74
C GLY A 25 2.20 -8.76 -1.10
N ILE A 26 2.09 -8.64 0.23
CA ILE A 26 2.56 -7.47 1.00
C ILE A 26 4.04 -7.12 0.75
N HIS A 27 4.91 -8.11 0.56
CA HIS A 27 6.34 -7.93 0.32
C HIS A 27 6.69 -7.28 -1.03
N LYS A 28 5.72 -7.14 -1.94
CA LYS A 28 5.86 -6.49 -3.26
C LYS A 28 4.97 -5.26 -3.41
N ALA A 29 4.19 -4.93 -2.38
CA ALA A 29 3.23 -3.84 -2.41
C ALA A 29 3.93 -2.49 -2.59
N SER A 30 3.28 -1.57 -3.30
CA SER A 30 3.70 -0.17 -3.25
C SER A 30 3.32 0.39 -1.88
N VAL A 31 4.32 0.89 -1.15
CA VAL A 31 4.15 1.52 0.16
C VAL A 31 4.56 2.97 0.10
N TYR A 32 3.83 3.81 0.84
CA TYR A 32 4.00 5.25 0.81
C TYR A 32 4.05 5.80 2.24
N ASP A 33 4.78 6.87 2.46
CA ASP A 33 4.87 7.54 3.75
C ASP A 33 3.66 8.47 4.00
N ASP A 34 3.59 9.05 5.22
CA ASP A 34 2.52 9.95 5.65
C ASP A 34 2.29 11.14 4.69
N SER A 35 3.32 11.66 4.02
CA SER A 35 3.18 12.82 3.12
C SER A 35 2.34 12.53 1.88
N ARG A 36 2.19 11.25 1.52
CA ARG A 36 1.41 10.81 0.35
C ARG A 36 -0.02 10.44 0.69
N LEU A 37 -0.42 10.47 1.96
CA LEU A 37 -1.72 9.97 2.40
C LEU A 37 -2.90 10.68 1.73
N ASP A 38 -2.84 12.00 1.57
CA ASP A 38 -3.93 12.73 0.92
C ASP A 38 -4.00 12.41 -0.59
N SER A 39 -2.87 12.32 -1.28
CA SER A 39 -2.83 11.84 -2.67
C SER A 39 -3.34 10.40 -2.82
N LEU A 40 -3.10 9.53 -1.83
CA LEU A 40 -3.64 8.17 -1.84
C LEU A 40 -5.16 8.16 -1.69
N LYS A 41 -5.76 9.06 -0.90
CA LYS A 41 -7.22 9.17 -0.78
C LYS A 41 -7.86 9.58 -2.10
N GLU A 42 -7.23 10.49 -2.84
CA GLU A 42 -7.68 10.88 -4.18
C GLU A 42 -7.59 9.71 -5.16
N GLN A 43 -6.46 9.00 -5.18
CA GLN A 43 -6.29 7.79 -6.00
C GLN A 43 -7.27 6.68 -5.61
N LEU A 44 -7.58 6.52 -4.32
CA LEU A 44 -8.58 5.55 -3.85
C LEU A 44 -9.94 5.83 -4.49
N ALA A 45 -10.36 7.09 -4.51
CA ALA A 45 -11.65 7.48 -5.08
C ALA A 45 -11.71 7.19 -6.58
N ALA A 46 -10.60 7.35 -7.30
CA ALA A 46 -10.49 7.03 -8.71
C ALA A 46 -10.49 5.51 -9.00
N LEU A 47 -9.86 4.70 -8.14
CA LEU A 47 -9.68 3.25 -8.31
C LEU A 47 -10.83 2.41 -7.75
N LYS A 48 -11.60 2.94 -6.79
CA LYS A 48 -12.74 2.26 -6.14
C LYS A 48 -13.80 1.69 -7.11
N PRO A 49 -14.10 2.30 -8.28
CA PRO A 49 -15.07 1.72 -9.21
C PRO A 49 -14.63 0.37 -9.81
N GLU A 50 -13.33 0.09 -9.86
CA GLU A 50 -12.77 -1.08 -10.55
C GLU A 50 -12.42 -2.24 -9.62
N LEU A 51 -12.30 -1.98 -8.31
CA LEU A 51 -11.80 -2.95 -7.32
C LEU A 51 -12.70 -3.01 -6.09
N GLU A 52 -13.32 -4.18 -5.88
CA GLU A 52 -14.14 -4.42 -4.69
C GLU A 52 -13.31 -4.33 -3.40
N ASN A 53 -13.88 -3.68 -2.39
CA ASN A 53 -13.32 -3.55 -1.03
C ASN A 53 -11.90 -2.94 -0.96
N LEU A 54 -11.52 -2.18 -1.99
CA LEU A 54 -10.28 -1.40 -2.01
C LEU A 54 -10.27 -0.37 -0.88
N ARG A 55 -9.19 -0.37 -0.10
CA ARG A 55 -8.99 0.52 1.04
C ARG A 55 -7.53 0.86 1.25
N ILE A 56 -7.26 1.98 1.88
CA ILE A 56 -5.91 2.31 2.36
C ILE A 56 -5.74 1.69 3.74
N VAL A 57 -4.65 0.97 3.95
CA VAL A 57 -4.26 0.43 5.26
C VAL A 57 -2.96 1.06 5.72
N LYS A 58 -2.85 1.29 7.03
CA LYS A 58 -1.62 1.70 7.68
C LYS A 58 -0.81 0.44 8.05
N LEU A 59 0.41 0.38 7.58
CA LEU A 59 1.41 -0.63 7.91
C LEU A 59 2.38 -0.05 8.93
N VAL A 60 2.63 -0.81 10.00
CA VAL A 60 3.63 -0.48 11.01
C VAL A 60 4.78 -1.45 10.80
N LEU A 61 5.96 -0.92 10.48
CA LEU A 61 7.20 -1.68 10.44
C LEU A 61 7.86 -1.60 11.81
N GLU A 62 8.08 -2.77 12.39
CA GLU A 62 8.90 -2.96 13.58
C GLU A 62 10.24 -3.54 13.12
N GLU A 63 11.33 -2.95 13.60
CA GLU A 63 12.68 -3.45 13.38
C GLU A 63 13.10 -4.17 14.65
N GLU A 64 13.47 -5.44 14.51
CA GLU A 64 14.08 -6.22 15.57
C GLU A 64 15.53 -6.52 15.17
N ASP A 65 16.46 -6.08 16.00
CA ASP A 65 17.88 -6.37 15.83
C ASP A 65 18.21 -7.69 16.55
N TYR A 66 18.68 -8.66 15.77
CA TYR A 66 19.12 -9.98 16.22
C TYR A 66 20.64 -10.13 16.19
N PHE A 67 21.40 -9.04 16.39
CA PHE A 67 22.86 -9.12 16.55
C PHE A 67 23.21 -10.04 17.72
N LEU A 68 23.68 -11.25 17.39
CA LEU A 68 24.37 -12.15 18.31
C LEU A 68 25.75 -11.53 18.59
N GLN A 69 26.05 -11.31 19.88
CA GLN A 69 27.38 -10.89 20.34
C GLN A 69 28.49 -11.84 19.88
#